data_AF-K9C0Y4-F1
#
_entry.id   AF-K9C0Y4-F1
#
_cell.length_a   1.000
_cell.length_b   1.000
_cell.length_c   1.000
_cell.angle_alpha   90.00
_cell.angle_beta   90.00
_cell.angle_gamma   90.00
#
_symmetry.space_group_name_H-M   'P 1'
#
loop_
_entity.id
_entity.type
_entity.pdbx_description
1 polymer ?
#
loop_
_entity_poly.entity_id
_entity_poly.type
_entity_poly.pdbx_seq_one_letter_code
_entity_poly.pdbx_strand_id
1 'polypeptide(L)'
;TASGLVQHAVGDLTDVGGLLGGITGGEGGPLGAITGIIGGITGGDLGNNPVTGVIQSGIDVLQGVESLKTDIINTGISTAGGAIGSVLPGVHPVTDLTNLGTLTFETSRDTVNGTLEAISDLAGADIGGAAGSLTGVVGTLINNGSTASGLVQHAVGDLTDVGGLLGGITGGIGGGEGGPLGSITDIIGGITGGIGGG
;
A
#
# COMPACT_ATOMS: atom_id res chain seq x y z
N THR A 1 71.62 -11.85 -37.50
CA THR A 1 71.33 -12.02 -38.94
C THR A 1 69.84 -11.80 -39.16
N ALA A 2 69.42 -11.38 -40.36
CA ALA A 2 67.98 -11.21 -40.65
C ALA A 2 67.17 -12.48 -40.35
N SER A 3 67.77 -13.66 -40.57
CA SER A 3 67.19 -14.97 -40.23
C SER A 3 66.90 -15.16 -38.73
N GLY A 4 67.75 -14.67 -37.82
CA GLY A 4 67.51 -14.77 -36.37
C GLY A 4 66.34 -13.90 -35.90
N LEU A 5 66.19 -12.71 -36.46
CA LEU A 5 65.06 -11.82 -36.18
C LEU A 5 63.74 -12.40 -36.69
N VAL A 6 63.75 -13.00 -37.88
CA VAL A 6 62.60 -13.69 -38.46
C VAL A 6 62.19 -14.90 -37.63
N GLN A 7 63.15 -15.71 -37.15
CA GLN A 7 62.83 -16.87 -36.32
C GLN A 7 62.23 -16.48 -34.96
N HIS A 8 62.71 -15.40 -34.35
CA HIS A 8 62.13 -14.87 -33.11
C HIS A 8 60.69 -14.39 -33.34
N ALA A 9 60.46 -13.59 -34.39
CA ALA A 9 59.12 -13.09 -34.73
C ALA A 9 58.12 -14.21 -35.07
N VAL A 10 58.57 -15.29 -35.71
CA VAL A 10 57.75 -16.48 -35.98
C VAL A 10 57.44 -17.23 -34.68
N GLY A 11 58.39 -17.32 -33.75
CA GLY A 11 58.18 -17.88 -32.42
C GLY A 11 57.15 -17.09 -31.62
N ASP A 12 57.34 -15.77 -31.50
CA ASP A 12 56.42 -14.88 -30.78
C ASP A 12 54.99 -14.95 -31.34
N LEU A 13 54.84 -14.98 -32.67
CA LEU A 13 53.53 -15.09 -33.31
C LEU A 13 52.86 -16.45 -33.03
N THR A 14 53.66 -17.52 -32.95
CA THR A 14 53.17 -18.85 -32.59
C THR A 14 52.71 -18.89 -31.13
N ASP A 15 53.45 -18.26 -30.23
CA ASP A 15 53.09 -18.14 -28.81
C ASP A 15 51.81 -17.33 -28.61
N VAL A 16 51.66 -16.20 -29.32
CA VAL A 16 50.42 -15.41 -29.34
C VAL A 16 49.26 -16.23 -29.91
N GLY A 17 49.48 -17.00 -30.97
CA GLY A 17 48.49 -17.92 -31.52
C GLY A 17 48.05 -18.99 -30.53
N GLY A 18 48.98 -19.55 -29.75
CA GLY A 18 48.72 -20.50 -28.67
C GLY A 18 47.93 -19.89 -27.51
N LEU A 19 48.29 -18.66 -27.10
CA LEU A 19 47.56 -17.92 -26.06
C LEU A 19 46.13 -17.58 -26.49
N LEU A 20 45.95 -17.06 -27.70
CA LEU A 20 44.63 -16.76 -28.24
C LEU A 20 43.81 -18.03 -28.41
N GLY A 21 44.38 -19.10 -28.97
CA GLY A 21 43.71 -20.39 -29.11
C GLY A 21 43.32 -21.01 -27.77
N GLY A 22 44.15 -20.87 -26.73
CA GLY A 22 43.82 -21.31 -25.37
C GLY A 22 42.71 -20.48 -24.70
N ILE A 23 42.63 -19.18 -25.00
CA ILE A 23 41.63 -18.27 -24.43
C ILE A 23 40.29 -18.36 -25.19
N THR A 24 40.31 -18.50 -26.52
CA THR A 24 39.11 -18.45 -27.40
C THR A 24 38.63 -19.81 -27.91
N GLY A 25 39.40 -20.88 -27.69
CA GLY A 25 39.15 -22.22 -28.23
C GLY A 25 38.02 -22.97 -27.52
N GLY A 26 36.77 -22.61 -27.81
CA GLY A 26 35.58 -23.45 -27.58
C GLY A 26 35.21 -23.77 -26.12
N GLU A 27 34.17 -24.59 -25.96
CA GLU A 27 33.63 -25.05 -24.68
C GLU A 27 34.71 -25.76 -23.85
N GLY A 28 35.32 -25.04 -22.92
CA GLY A 28 36.38 -25.54 -22.04
C GLY A 28 37.54 -24.56 -21.80
N GLY A 29 37.75 -23.58 -22.69
CA GLY A 29 38.68 -22.48 -22.46
C GLY A 29 38.12 -21.42 -21.48
N PRO A 30 38.96 -20.52 -20.92
CA PRO A 30 38.52 -19.50 -19.97
C PRO A 30 37.37 -18.61 -20.48
N LEU A 31 37.38 -18.17 -21.75
CA LEU A 31 36.25 -17.42 -22.31
C LEU A 31 35.03 -18.30 -22.59
N GLY A 32 35.20 -19.57 -22.90
CA GLY A 32 34.09 -20.52 -23.01
C GLY A 32 33.35 -20.68 -21.68
N ALA A 33 34.09 -20.79 -20.57
CA ALA A 33 33.53 -20.83 -19.23
C ALA A 33 32.80 -19.52 -18.86
N ILE A 34 33.42 -18.37 -19.14
CA ILE A 34 32.78 -17.06 -18.91
C ILE A 34 31.52 -16.89 -19.77
N THR A 35 31.57 -17.30 -21.04
CA THR A 35 30.41 -17.23 -21.95
C THR A 35 29.29 -18.16 -21.49
N GLY A 36 29.62 -19.35 -20.97
CA GLY A 36 28.65 -20.26 -20.37
C GLY A 36 28.02 -19.69 -19.09
N ILE A 37 28.82 -19.07 -18.22
CA ILE A 37 28.33 -18.38 -17.01
C ILE A 37 27.42 -17.22 -17.40
N ILE A 38 27.86 -16.33 -18.29
CA ILE A 38 27.07 -15.19 -18.76
C ILE A 38 25.79 -15.69 -19.41
N GLY A 39 25.87 -16.61 -20.38
CA GLY A 39 24.71 -17.18 -21.05
C GLY A 39 23.71 -17.82 -20.08
N GLY A 40 24.18 -18.56 -19.08
CA GLY A 40 23.34 -19.13 -18.04
C GLY A 40 22.64 -18.09 -17.16
N ILE A 41 23.26 -16.94 -16.92
CA ILE A 41 22.73 -15.86 -16.06
C ILE A 41 21.91 -14.82 -16.86
N THR A 42 22.20 -14.60 -18.15
CA THR A 42 21.60 -13.51 -18.95
C THR A 42 20.61 -13.97 -20.03
N GLY A 43 20.61 -15.25 -20.45
CA GLY A 43 19.84 -15.63 -21.65
C GLY A 43 19.52 -17.10 -21.87
N GLY A 44 19.83 -17.99 -20.92
CA GLY A 44 19.34 -19.37 -20.94
C GLY A 44 17.82 -19.46 -20.76
N ASP A 45 17.26 -20.63 -21.05
CA ASP A 45 15.83 -20.95 -20.86
C ASP A 45 15.33 -20.39 -19.53
N LEU A 46 14.36 -19.46 -19.57
CA LEU A 46 13.96 -18.66 -18.40
C LEU A 46 13.54 -19.52 -17.20
N GLY A 47 13.15 -20.78 -17.42
CA GLY A 47 12.80 -21.72 -16.35
C GLY A 47 13.97 -22.20 -15.49
N ASN A 48 15.22 -22.13 -15.98
CA ASN A 48 16.40 -22.67 -15.29
C ASN A 48 17.47 -21.62 -14.96
N ASN A 49 17.21 -20.34 -15.24
CA ASN A 49 18.14 -19.28 -14.89
C ASN A 49 18.01 -18.95 -13.38
N PRO A 50 19.12 -18.96 -12.63
CA PRO A 50 19.08 -18.70 -11.18
C PRO A 50 18.55 -17.31 -10.82
N VAL A 51 18.68 -16.33 -11.72
CA VAL A 51 18.18 -14.95 -11.55
C VAL A 51 16.68 -14.87 -11.83
N THR A 52 16.19 -15.54 -12.89
CA THR A 52 14.75 -15.53 -13.20
C THR A 52 13.93 -16.24 -12.15
N GLY A 53 14.46 -17.30 -11.53
CA GLY A 53 13.81 -17.98 -10.39
C GLY A 53 13.63 -17.06 -9.18
N VAL A 54 14.66 -16.26 -8.84
CA VAL A 54 14.58 -15.26 -7.77
C VAL A 54 13.60 -14.14 -8.12
N ILE A 55 13.63 -13.66 -9.36
CA ILE A 55 12.70 -12.63 -9.85
C ILE A 55 11.25 -13.15 -9.79
N GLN A 56 11.00 -14.37 -10.27
CA GLN A 56 9.67 -14.98 -10.24
C GLN A 56 9.19 -15.16 -8.81
N SER A 57 10.03 -15.67 -7.91
CA SER A 57 9.69 -15.75 -6.48
C SER A 57 9.40 -14.38 -5.88
N GLY A 58 10.13 -13.32 -6.29
CA GLY A 58 9.86 -11.95 -5.88
C GLY A 58 8.52 -11.43 -6.39
N ILE A 59 8.16 -11.76 -7.64
CA ILE A 59 6.86 -11.43 -8.24
C ILE A 59 5.74 -12.18 -7.52
N ASP A 60 5.90 -13.46 -7.24
CA ASP A 60 4.90 -14.28 -6.54
C ASP A 60 4.63 -13.70 -5.13
N VAL A 61 5.69 -13.26 -4.43
CA VAL A 61 5.57 -12.56 -3.15
C VAL A 61 4.83 -11.23 -3.31
N LEU A 62 5.18 -10.41 -4.32
CA LEU A 62 4.52 -9.12 -4.54
C LEU A 62 3.04 -9.28 -4.88
N GLN A 63 2.69 -10.27 -5.71
CA GLN A 63 1.31 -10.63 -6.02
C GLN A 63 0.57 -11.13 -4.78
N GLY A 64 1.24 -11.94 -3.93
CA GLY A 64 0.69 -12.38 -2.65
C GLY A 64 0.44 -11.23 -1.67
N VAL A 65 1.29 -10.19 -1.66
CA VAL A 65 1.07 -8.99 -0.86
C VAL A 65 -0.12 -8.17 -1.40
N GLU A 66 -0.31 -8.11 -2.72
CA GLU A 66 -1.43 -7.40 -3.34
C GLU A 66 -2.78 -8.09 -3.09
N SER A 67 -2.82 -9.43 -3.10
CA SER A 67 -4.01 -10.18 -2.69
C SER A 67 -4.27 -10.04 -1.19
N LEU A 68 -3.23 -10.17 -0.35
CA LEU A 68 -3.33 -10.01 1.11
C LEU A 68 -3.88 -8.64 1.49
N LYS A 69 -3.45 -7.56 0.82
CA LYS A 69 -4.03 -6.22 1.00
C LYS A 69 -5.55 -6.25 0.86
N THR A 70 -6.02 -6.81 -0.26
CA THR A 70 -7.44 -6.85 -0.59
C THR A 70 -8.20 -7.69 0.44
N ASP A 71 -7.62 -8.80 0.87
CA ASP A 71 -8.19 -9.65 1.92
C ASP A 71 -8.25 -8.96 3.28
N ILE A 72 -7.19 -8.23 3.68
CA ILE A 72 -7.17 -7.46 4.94
C ILE A 72 -8.26 -6.39 4.91
N ILE A 73 -8.39 -5.64 3.81
CA ILE A 73 -9.42 -4.60 3.68
C ILE A 73 -10.82 -5.24 3.73
N ASN A 74 -11.07 -6.27 2.92
CA ASN A 74 -12.37 -6.93 2.87
C ASN A 74 -12.73 -7.61 4.20
N THR A 75 -11.78 -8.27 4.85
CA THR A 75 -11.96 -8.92 6.16
C THR A 75 -12.20 -7.88 7.25
N GLY A 76 -11.43 -6.78 7.25
CA GLY A 76 -11.59 -5.68 8.19
C GLY A 76 -12.97 -5.05 8.09
N ILE A 77 -13.43 -4.77 6.87
CA ILE A 77 -14.77 -4.22 6.60
C ILE A 77 -15.86 -5.22 6.97
N SER A 78 -15.73 -6.50 6.61
CA SER A 78 -16.72 -7.53 6.94
C SER A 78 -16.83 -7.74 8.45
N THR A 79 -15.70 -7.76 9.16
CA THR A 79 -15.65 -7.91 10.62
C THR A 79 -16.24 -6.70 11.33
N ALA A 80 -15.83 -5.49 10.94
CA ALA A 80 -16.38 -4.25 11.47
C ALA A 80 -17.87 -4.09 11.13
N GLY A 81 -18.28 -4.43 9.90
CA GLY A 81 -19.66 -4.46 9.47
C GLY A 81 -20.51 -5.46 10.25
N GLY A 82 -19.97 -6.64 10.56
CA GLY A 82 -20.63 -7.63 11.42
C GLY A 82 -20.76 -7.19 12.88
N ALA A 83 -19.77 -6.43 13.40
CA ALA A 83 -19.79 -5.91 14.76
C ALA A 83 -20.66 -4.65 14.93
N ILE A 84 -20.76 -3.81 13.89
CA ILE A 84 -21.38 -2.47 13.94
C ILE A 84 -22.76 -2.46 13.23
N GLY A 85 -23.12 -3.54 12.54
CA GLY A 85 -24.13 -3.61 11.47
C GLY A 85 -25.59 -3.21 11.74
N SER A 86 -25.95 -2.62 12.88
CA SER A 86 -27.33 -2.15 13.09
C SER A 86 -27.56 -1.18 14.25
N VAL A 87 -26.54 -0.51 14.79
CA VAL A 87 -26.71 0.19 16.08
C VAL A 87 -27.44 1.54 15.97
N LEU A 88 -27.37 2.24 14.81
CA LEU A 88 -28.15 3.46 14.63
C LEU A 88 -28.46 3.82 13.15
N PRO A 89 -29.72 4.10 12.77
CA PRO A 89 -30.06 4.59 11.44
C PRO A 89 -29.51 6.02 11.23
N GLY A 90 -28.89 6.26 10.08
CA GLY A 90 -28.29 7.55 9.73
C GLY A 90 -26.78 7.65 9.97
N VAL A 91 -26.17 6.66 10.65
CA VAL A 91 -24.72 6.56 10.86
C VAL A 91 -24.12 5.64 9.80
N HIS A 92 -22.97 5.98 9.22
CA HIS A 92 -22.35 5.27 8.10
C HIS A 92 -20.95 4.69 8.38
N PRO A 93 -20.71 4.08 9.56
CA PRO A 93 -19.37 3.77 10.04
C PRO A 93 -18.66 2.71 9.20
N VAL A 94 -19.41 1.81 8.54
CA VAL A 94 -18.85 0.74 7.69
C VAL A 94 -18.40 1.30 6.33
N THR A 95 -19.20 2.18 5.74
CA THR A 95 -18.86 2.88 4.49
C THR A 95 -17.65 3.79 4.72
N ASP A 96 -17.64 4.52 5.83
CA ASP A 96 -16.54 5.39 6.20
C ASP A 96 -15.24 4.62 6.44
N LEU A 97 -15.31 3.48 7.15
CA LEU A 97 -14.15 2.62 7.36
C LEU A 97 -13.61 2.04 6.04
N THR A 98 -14.50 1.69 5.11
CA THR A 98 -14.12 1.23 3.78
C THR A 98 -13.36 2.33 3.03
N ASN A 99 -13.90 3.54 3.03
CA ASN A 99 -13.28 4.69 2.39
C ASN A 99 -11.92 5.03 3.03
N LEU A 100 -11.77 4.90 4.35
CA LEU A 100 -10.48 5.10 5.05
C LEU A 100 -9.43 4.05 4.63
N GLY A 101 -9.85 2.78 4.52
CA GLY A 101 -8.98 1.68 4.10
C GLY A 101 -8.45 1.90 2.69
N THR A 102 -9.34 2.24 1.75
CA THR A 102 -8.98 2.59 0.37
C THR A 102 -8.04 3.80 0.32
N LEU A 103 -8.40 4.88 1.01
CA LEU A 103 -7.61 6.11 1.06
C LEU A 103 -6.20 5.87 1.60
N THR A 104 -6.06 5.08 2.66
CA THR A 104 -4.76 4.76 3.27
C THR A 104 -3.87 4.00 2.28
N PHE A 105 -4.44 3.04 1.55
CA PHE A 105 -3.68 2.26 0.59
C PHE A 105 -3.29 3.07 -0.65
N GLU A 106 -4.21 3.84 -1.22
CA GLU A 106 -3.93 4.74 -2.35
C GLU A 106 -2.88 5.78 -1.97
N THR A 107 -2.99 6.38 -0.77
CA THR A 107 -1.97 7.30 -0.24
C THR A 107 -0.61 6.65 -0.19
N SER A 108 -0.52 5.45 0.38
CA SER A 108 0.76 4.72 0.48
C SER A 108 1.32 4.40 -0.90
N ARG A 109 0.51 3.89 -1.83
CA ARG A 109 0.94 3.52 -3.18
C ARG A 109 1.45 4.72 -3.96
N ASP A 110 0.67 5.80 -4.00
CA ASP A 110 0.97 6.95 -4.84
C ASP A 110 2.13 7.77 -4.26
N THR A 111 2.23 7.86 -2.93
CA THR A 111 3.39 8.49 -2.25
C THR A 111 4.68 7.72 -2.50
N VAL A 112 4.65 6.38 -2.37
CA VAL A 112 5.83 5.55 -2.62
C VAL A 112 6.25 5.64 -4.08
N ASN A 113 5.33 5.52 -5.03
CA ASN A 113 5.64 5.60 -6.45
C ASN A 113 6.22 6.97 -6.83
N GLY A 114 5.60 8.07 -6.39
CA GLY A 114 6.12 9.40 -6.66
C GLY A 114 7.46 9.69 -5.96
N THR A 115 7.70 9.11 -4.78
CA THR A 115 8.99 9.23 -4.10
C THR A 115 10.08 8.45 -4.84
N LEU A 116 9.77 7.25 -5.32
CA LEU A 116 10.71 6.44 -6.11
C LEU A 116 11.04 7.12 -7.44
N GLU A 117 10.05 7.73 -8.09
CA GLU A 117 10.27 8.53 -9.31
C GLU A 117 11.20 9.73 -9.01
N ALA A 118 10.96 10.46 -7.91
CA ALA A 118 11.84 11.56 -7.51
C ALA A 118 13.28 11.11 -7.23
N ILE A 119 13.47 9.94 -6.60
CA ILE A 119 14.80 9.35 -6.37
C ILE A 119 15.43 8.93 -7.69
N SER A 120 14.66 8.34 -8.61
CA SER A 120 15.12 7.93 -9.93
C SER A 120 15.61 9.13 -10.74
N ASP A 121 14.85 10.21 -10.77
CA ASP A 121 15.21 11.45 -11.46
C ASP A 121 16.45 12.09 -10.84
N LEU A 122 16.56 12.11 -9.51
CA LEU A 122 17.74 12.62 -8.82
C LEU A 122 18.99 11.78 -9.12
N ALA A 123 18.86 10.45 -9.16
CA ALA A 123 19.94 9.53 -9.55
C ALA A 123 20.35 9.71 -11.03
N GLY A 124 19.40 10.10 -11.88
CA GLY A 124 19.62 10.52 -13.27
C GLY A 124 20.16 11.95 -13.42
N ALA A 125 20.44 12.65 -12.32
CA ALA A 125 20.84 14.06 -12.25
C ALA A 125 19.81 15.07 -12.81
N ASP A 126 18.53 14.66 -12.92
CA ASP A 126 17.42 15.54 -13.26
C ASP A 126 16.74 16.09 -12.00
N ILE A 127 17.28 17.22 -11.50
CA ILE A 127 16.72 17.92 -10.34
C ILE A 127 15.32 18.49 -10.64
N GLY A 128 15.03 18.83 -11.90
CA GLY A 128 13.74 19.37 -12.32
C GLY A 128 12.64 18.31 -12.28
N GLY A 129 12.93 17.13 -12.82
CA GLY A 129 12.09 15.94 -12.72
C GLY A 129 11.85 15.53 -11.26
N ALA A 130 12.93 15.43 -10.48
CA ALA A 130 12.84 15.06 -9.07
C ALA A 130 11.97 16.02 -8.24
N ALA A 131 12.10 17.33 -8.49
CA ALA A 131 11.24 18.34 -7.89
C ALA A 131 9.78 18.19 -8.35
N GLY A 132 9.55 17.88 -9.62
CA GLY A 132 8.23 17.58 -10.19
C GLY A 132 7.54 16.40 -9.50
N SER A 133 8.21 15.25 -9.41
CA SER A 133 7.65 14.06 -8.75
C SER A 133 7.41 14.27 -7.26
N LEU A 134 8.30 14.98 -6.55
CA LEU A 134 8.07 15.34 -5.15
C LEU A 134 6.86 16.29 -4.99
N THR A 135 6.69 17.23 -5.92
CA THR A 135 5.49 18.09 -5.94
C THR A 135 4.22 17.26 -6.20
N GLY A 136 4.32 16.23 -7.04
CA GLY A 136 3.28 15.23 -7.24
C GLY A 136 2.91 14.48 -5.96
N VAL A 137 3.91 14.02 -5.20
CA VAL A 137 3.71 13.40 -3.87
C VAL A 137 3.02 14.36 -2.91
N VAL A 138 3.45 15.62 -2.84
CA VAL A 138 2.81 16.65 -2.00
C VAL A 138 1.35 16.86 -2.44
N GLY A 139 1.08 16.89 -3.75
CA GLY A 139 -0.28 16.97 -4.30
C GLY A 139 -1.15 15.80 -3.85
N THR A 140 -0.63 14.57 -3.92
CA THR A 140 -1.29 13.37 -3.38
C THR A 140 -1.61 13.53 -1.90
N LEU A 141 -0.64 13.94 -1.08
CA LEU A 141 -0.84 14.13 0.36
C LEU A 141 -1.91 15.18 0.68
N ILE A 142 -1.94 16.29 -0.07
CA ILE A 142 -2.95 17.34 0.07
C ILE A 142 -4.34 16.81 -0.31
N ASN A 143 -4.46 16.17 -1.47
CA ASN A 143 -5.72 15.60 -1.94
C ASN A 143 -6.25 14.57 -0.94
N ASN A 144 -5.39 13.68 -0.46
CA ASN A 144 -5.77 12.64 0.47
C ASN A 144 -6.08 13.20 1.87
N GLY A 145 -5.37 14.24 2.30
CA GLY A 145 -5.69 15.00 3.50
C GLY A 145 -7.08 15.66 3.42
N SER A 146 -7.46 16.17 2.24
CA SER A 146 -8.80 16.69 1.98
C SER A 146 -9.87 15.59 2.07
N THR A 147 -9.64 14.44 1.44
CA THR A 147 -10.55 13.27 1.53
C THR A 147 -10.69 12.77 2.96
N ALA A 148 -9.57 12.67 3.70
CA ALA A 148 -9.57 12.27 5.11
C ALA A 148 -10.36 13.27 5.98
N SER A 149 -10.22 14.57 5.71
CA SER A 149 -11.02 15.60 6.37
C SER A 149 -12.51 15.45 6.09
N GLY A 150 -12.89 15.10 4.85
CA GLY A 150 -14.28 14.77 4.50
C GLY A 150 -14.81 13.58 5.29
N LEU A 151 -13.99 12.53 5.45
CA LEU A 151 -14.34 11.37 6.26
C LEU A 151 -14.50 11.72 7.75
N VAL A 152 -13.61 12.56 8.30
CA VAL A 152 -13.73 13.04 9.68
C VAL A 152 -15.02 13.85 9.86
N GLN A 153 -15.39 14.69 8.90
CA GLN A 153 -16.65 15.43 8.93
C GLN A 153 -17.86 14.49 8.92
N HIS A 154 -17.79 13.40 8.15
CA HIS A 154 -18.82 12.37 8.14
C HIS A 154 -18.95 11.73 9.53
N ALA A 155 -17.85 11.26 10.10
CA ALA A 155 -17.83 10.67 11.44
C ALA A 155 -18.30 11.63 12.55
N VAL A 156 -17.96 12.92 12.44
CA VAL A 156 -18.42 13.97 13.38
C VAL A 156 -19.91 14.26 13.21
N GLY A 157 -20.42 14.27 11.97
CA GLY A 157 -21.85 14.38 11.68
C GLY A 157 -22.63 13.22 12.31
N ASP A 158 -22.20 11.99 12.01
CA ASP A 158 -22.74 10.77 12.59
C ASP A 158 -22.73 10.81 14.15
N LEU A 159 -21.63 11.28 14.76
CA LEU A 159 -21.54 11.43 16.22
C LEU A 159 -22.49 12.51 16.77
N THR A 160 -22.68 13.60 16.03
CA THR A 160 -23.61 14.67 16.41
C THR A 160 -25.05 14.15 16.40
N ASP A 161 -25.41 13.34 15.41
CA ASP A 161 -26.73 12.70 15.33
C ASP A 161 -26.96 11.75 16.50
N VAL A 162 -25.95 10.94 16.87
CA VAL A 162 -25.97 10.10 18.08
C VAL A 162 -26.16 10.96 19.34
N GLY A 163 -25.43 12.07 19.44
CA GLY A 163 -25.52 13.01 20.56
C GLY A 163 -26.90 13.66 20.68
N GLY A 164 -27.53 14.01 19.56
CA GLY A 164 -28.89 14.54 19.51
C GLY A 164 -29.92 13.52 19.98
N LEU A 165 -29.80 12.27 19.55
CA LEU A 165 -30.66 11.18 20.01
C LEU A 165 -30.51 10.94 21.52
N LEU A 166 -29.27 10.83 22.02
CA LEU A 166 -28.99 10.68 23.43
C LEU A 166 -29.53 11.86 24.24
N GLY A 167 -29.34 13.10 23.76
CA GLY A 167 -29.88 14.31 24.38
C GLY A 167 -31.40 14.29 24.48
N GLY A 168 -32.09 13.82 23.43
CA GLY A 168 -33.54 13.63 23.45
C GLY A 168 -33.98 12.55 24.45
N ILE A 169 -33.25 11.45 24.55
CA ILE A 169 -33.50 10.38 25.54
C ILE A 169 -33.26 10.90 26.96
N THR A 170 -32.12 11.52 27.25
CA THR A 170 -31.81 12.05 28.59
C THR A 170 -32.73 13.19 28.98
N GLY A 171 -33.11 14.05 28.03
CA GLY A 171 -34.06 15.14 28.25
C GLY A 171 -35.48 14.64 28.48
N GLY A 172 -35.90 13.59 27.75
CA GLY A 172 -37.20 12.95 27.92
C GLY A 172 -37.31 12.08 29.17
N ILE A 173 -36.20 11.48 29.63
CA ILE A 173 -36.13 10.66 30.85
C ILE A 173 -35.83 11.47 32.11
N GLY A 174 -35.17 12.61 31.99
CA GLY A 174 -34.66 13.43 33.11
C GLY A 174 -35.72 14.12 33.99
N GLY A 175 -37.01 13.83 33.84
CA GLY A 175 -38.07 14.31 34.76
C GLY A 175 -38.37 15.81 34.69
N GLY A 176 -37.90 16.54 33.69
CA GLY A 176 -38.27 17.93 33.46
C GLY A 176 -39.73 18.07 32.98
N GLU A 177 -40.43 19.11 33.46
CA GLU A 177 -41.79 19.45 33.03
C GLU A 177 -41.86 19.61 31.49
N GLY A 178 -42.79 18.89 30.85
CA GLY A 178 -43.05 18.96 29.40
C GLY A 178 -42.46 17.82 28.55
N GLY A 179 -41.62 16.95 29.11
CA GLY A 179 -41.15 15.72 28.43
C GLY A 179 -42.09 14.52 28.62
N PRO A 180 -42.01 13.46 27.78
CA PRO A 180 -42.91 12.31 27.88
C PRO A 180 -42.92 11.61 29.25
N LEU A 181 -41.79 11.50 29.95
CA LEU A 181 -41.78 11.00 31.34
C LEU A 181 -42.16 12.04 32.38
N GLY A 182 -42.00 13.33 32.10
CA GLY A 182 -42.57 14.41 32.92
C GLY A 182 -44.09 14.29 32.97
N SER A 183 -44.74 14.15 31.81
CA SER A 183 -46.19 13.93 31.72
C SER A 183 -46.64 12.64 32.41
N ILE A 184 -45.85 11.56 32.35
CA ILE A 184 -46.16 10.32 33.09
C ILE A 184 -46.02 10.54 34.61
N THR A 185 -45.02 11.29 35.06
CA THR A 185 -44.84 11.64 36.47
C THR A 185 -46.04 12.44 36.99
N ASP A 186 -46.54 13.40 36.19
CA ASP A 186 -47.74 14.19 36.52
C ASP A 186 -49.00 13.31 36.61
N ILE A 187 -49.20 12.40 35.65
CA ILE A 187 -50.32 11.45 35.66
C ILE A 187 -50.28 10.56 36.92
N ILE A 188 -49.12 10.00 37.24
CA ILE A 188 -48.95 9.16 38.44
C ILE A 188 -49.20 10.00 39.69
N GLY A 189 -48.65 11.21 39.79
CA GLY A 189 -48.87 12.12 40.91
C GLY A 189 -50.36 12.42 41.14
N GLY A 190 -51.11 12.71 40.07
CA GLY A 190 -52.55 12.95 40.13
C GLY A 190 -53.35 11.73 40.60
N ILE A 191 -53.04 10.54 40.10
CA ILE A 191 -53.72 9.29 40.49
C ILE A 191 -53.41 8.97 41.96
N THR A 192 -52.14 9.03 42.38
CA THR A 192 -51.74 8.69 43.75
C THR A 192 -52.30 9.67 44.78
N GLY A 193 -52.35 10.97 44.43
CA GLY A 193 -52.96 12.01 45.27
C GLY A 193 -54.48 11.84 45.40
N GLY A 194 -55.16 11.37 44.35
CA GLY A 194 -56.60 11.11 44.38
C GLY A 194 -57.01 9.91 45.22
N ILE A 195 -56.15 8.89 45.37
CA ILE A 195 -56.45 7.65 46.11
C ILE A 195 -56.23 7.82 47.63
N GLY A 196 -55.35 8.73 48.07
CA GLY A 196 -55.05 8.95 49.50
C GLY A 196 -55.88 10.05 50.19
N GLY A 197 -56.64 10.84 49.43
CA GLY A 197 -57.37 12.01 49.93
C GLY A 197 -58.88 11.83 50.14
N GLY A 198 -59.39 10.59 50.06
CA GLY A 198 -60.80 10.25 50.25
C GLY A 198 -61.08 9.49 51.54
#